data_AF-A0A2E5G5A1-F1
#
_entry.id   AF-A0A2E5G5A1-F1
#
_cell.length_a   1.000
_cell.length_b   1.000
_cell.length_c   1.000
_cell.angle_alpha   90.00
_cell.angle_beta   90.00
_cell.angle_gamma   90.00
#
_symmetry.space_group_name_H-M   'P 1'
#
loop_
_entity.id
_entity.type
_entity.pdbx_description
1 polymer ?
#
loop_
_entity_poly.entity_id
_entity_poly.type
_entity_poly.pdbx_seq_one_letter_code
_entity_poly.pdbx_strand_id
1 'polypeptide(L)'
;KTLDRWLFQRSIVFIGHADDRNYSITADVMSDGNRRQMSDVGLINQRYIITLRGNPQQLEVNSNIERLSAKVPFSWNPGIWYRLATRVDVNHDGSGTVRGKVWPRDDARPSRWNIEVPVNRVHTNGSPGLFGFTPNIKFGVYIDNIRVEPNE
;
A
#
# COMPACT_ATOMS: atom_id res chain seq x y z
N LYS A 1 -19.78 20.87 -13.29
CA LYS A 1 -18.86 20.02 -14.09
C LYS A 1 -19.25 18.57 -13.86
N THR A 2 -19.81 17.94 -14.90
CA THR A 2 -20.16 16.52 -14.94
C THR A 2 -18.91 15.68 -14.72
N LEU A 3 -18.99 14.65 -13.89
CA LEU A 3 -17.85 13.79 -13.55
C LEU A 3 -17.70 12.70 -14.62
N ASP A 4 -17.11 13.06 -15.75
CA ASP A 4 -17.11 12.27 -17.01
C ASP A 4 -16.28 10.97 -16.98
N ARG A 5 -15.75 10.53 -15.83
CA ARG A 5 -14.76 9.42 -15.77
C ARG A 5 -14.94 8.47 -14.57
N TRP A 6 -16.16 8.01 -14.32
CA TRP A 6 -16.44 6.99 -13.30
C TRP A 6 -15.69 5.66 -13.53
N LEU A 7 -15.33 5.35 -14.78
CA LEU A 7 -14.63 4.12 -15.17
C LEU A 7 -13.20 3.99 -14.61
N PHE A 8 -12.61 5.07 -14.10
CA PHE A 8 -11.19 5.10 -13.71
C PHE A 8 -10.96 5.30 -12.20
N GLN A 9 -11.92 4.88 -11.38
CA GLN A 9 -11.79 5.00 -9.92
C GLN A 9 -10.69 4.12 -9.32
N ARG A 10 -10.30 3.04 -9.98
CA ARG A 10 -9.24 2.14 -9.50
C ARG A 10 -8.08 2.11 -10.48
N SER A 11 -6.89 2.32 -9.96
CA SER A 11 -5.63 2.26 -10.70
C SER A 11 -4.73 1.21 -10.08
N ILE A 12 -4.27 0.27 -10.90
CA ILE A 12 -3.27 -0.73 -10.53
C ILE A 12 -2.18 -0.67 -11.61
N VAL A 13 -0.95 -0.43 -11.18
CA VAL A 13 0.21 -0.33 -12.07
C VAL A 13 1.26 -1.31 -11.57
N PHE A 14 1.76 -2.17 -12.44
CA PHE A 14 2.86 -3.08 -12.11
C PHE A 14 4.17 -2.55 -12.66
N ILE A 15 5.23 -2.68 -11.87
CA ILE A 15 6.58 -2.22 -12.19
C ILE A 15 7.50 -3.42 -11.95
N GLY A 16 7.94 -4.09 -13.00
CA GLY A 16 8.84 -5.25 -12.89
C GLY A 16 8.28 -6.53 -13.48
N HIS A 17 8.94 -7.65 -13.17
CA HIS A 17 8.59 -8.97 -13.69
C HIS A 17 7.61 -9.69 -12.75
N ALA A 18 6.74 -10.53 -13.30
CA ALA A 18 5.77 -11.30 -12.50
C ALA A 18 6.43 -12.30 -11.54
N ASP A 19 7.69 -12.64 -11.77
CA ASP A 19 8.49 -13.58 -10.97
C ASP A 19 9.46 -12.91 -10.00
N ASP A 20 9.40 -11.56 -9.89
CA ASP A 20 10.18 -10.83 -8.90
C ASP A 20 9.83 -11.32 -7.48
N ARG A 21 10.87 -11.45 -6.66
CA ARG A 21 10.80 -12.03 -5.32
C ARG A 21 11.87 -11.42 -4.44
N ASN A 22 11.68 -11.53 -3.13
CA ASN A 22 12.64 -11.10 -2.13
C ASN A 22 13.05 -9.62 -2.30
N TYR A 23 12.04 -8.74 -2.43
CA TYR A 23 12.23 -7.31 -2.52
C TYR A 23 11.35 -6.54 -1.54
N SER A 24 11.77 -5.32 -1.25
CA SER A 24 11.00 -4.31 -0.56
C SER A 24 10.64 -3.21 -1.55
N ILE A 25 9.42 -2.67 -1.43
CA ILE A 25 8.99 -1.48 -2.17
C ILE A 25 8.64 -0.38 -1.19
N THR A 26 9.17 0.81 -1.46
CA THR A 26 8.92 2.03 -0.71
C THR A 26 8.51 3.13 -1.68
N ALA A 27 7.57 3.98 -1.27
CA ALA A 27 7.22 5.19 -2.01
C ALA A 27 6.69 6.26 -1.06
N ASP A 28 6.74 7.51 -1.51
CA ASP A 28 6.00 8.60 -0.89
C ASP A 28 4.60 8.62 -1.51
N VAL A 29 3.57 8.70 -0.66
CA VAL A 29 2.16 8.61 -1.05
C VAL A 29 1.37 9.76 -0.43
N MET A 30 0.39 10.26 -1.16
CA MET A 30 -0.50 11.33 -0.73
C MET A 30 -1.88 11.14 -1.34
N SER A 31 -2.90 11.61 -0.65
CA SER A 31 -4.28 11.64 -1.12
C SER A 31 -4.79 13.08 -1.08
N ASP A 32 -5.46 13.52 -2.14
CA ASP A 32 -6.32 14.70 -2.06
C ASP A 32 -7.54 14.38 -1.19
N GLY A 33 -8.22 15.42 -0.74
CA GLY A 33 -9.48 15.22 -0.05
C GLY A 33 -9.89 16.43 0.78
N ASN A 34 -10.83 16.16 1.68
CA ASN A 34 -11.26 17.07 2.72
C ASN A 34 -11.54 16.27 3.99
N ARG A 35 -12.02 16.95 5.05
CA ARG A 35 -12.32 16.34 6.36
C ARG A 35 -13.25 15.12 6.32
N ARG A 36 -14.05 14.93 5.27
CA ARG A 36 -15.07 13.86 5.15
C ARG A 36 -14.77 12.84 4.05
N GLN A 37 -13.92 13.19 3.09
CA GLN A 37 -13.69 12.36 1.90
C GLN A 37 -12.21 12.39 1.54
N MET A 38 -11.63 11.20 1.47
CA MET A 38 -10.27 10.93 1.00
C MET A 38 -10.28 9.67 0.15
N SER A 39 -9.27 9.57 -0.72
CA SER A 39 -9.00 8.41 -1.55
C SER A 39 -7.98 7.47 -0.88
N ASP A 40 -7.92 6.23 -1.36
CA ASP A 40 -7.00 5.22 -0.85
C ASP A 40 -5.79 5.10 -1.78
N VAL A 41 -4.60 5.01 -1.21
CA VAL A 41 -3.32 4.91 -1.94
C VAL A 41 -2.45 3.84 -1.31
N GLY A 42 -1.68 3.11 -2.12
CA GLY A 42 -0.87 2.03 -1.59
C GLY A 42 0.13 1.45 -2.58
N LEU A 43 0.80 0.41 -2.11
CA LEU A 43 1.80 -0.35 -2.83
C LEU A 43 1.42 -1.82 -2.90
N ILE A 44 1.91 -2.50 -3.91
CA ILE A 44 1.76 -3.93 -4.11
C ILE A 44 3.13 -4.58 -3.95
N ASN A 45 3.22 -5.55 -3.04
CA ASN A 45 4.43 -6.36 -2.82
C ASN A 45 4.03 -7.84 -2.86
N GLN A 46 4.59 -8.60 -3.81
CA GLN A 46 4.33 -10.03 -4.01
C GLN A 46 2.83 -10.38 -3.93
N ARG A 47 1.98 -9.63 -4.65
CA ARG A 47 0.50 -9.80 -4.74
C ARG A 47 -0.29 -9.36 -3.49
N TYR A 48 0.38 -8.90 -2.44
CA TYR A 48 -0.28 -8.22 -1.32
C TYR A 48 -0.44 -6.75 -1.64
N ILE A 49 -1.64 -6.21 -1.41
CA ILE A 49 -1.92 -4.79 -1.53
C ILE A 49 -1.88 -4.19 -0.13
N ILE A 50 -0.96 -3.25 0.09
CA ILE A 50 -0.78 -2.53 1.34
C ILE A 50 -1.21 -1.09 1.10
N THR A 51 -2.31 -0.67 1.74
CA THR A 51 -2.98 0.59 1.42
C THR A 51 -3.23 1.44 2.65
N LEU A 52 -3.00 2.74 2.51
CA LEU A 52 -3.59 3.76 3.35
C LEU A 52 -5.02 4.00 2.89
N ARG A 53 -5.96 3.68 3.78
CA ARG A 53 -7.40 3.83 3.59
C ARG A 53 -7.79 5.21 4.10
N GLY A 54 -8.30 6.07 3.21
CA GLY A 54 -8.59 7.47 3.48
C GLY A 54 -9.77 7.63 4.43
N ASN A 55 -10.96 7.25 3.97
CA ASN A 55 -12.20 7.42 4.76
C ASN A 55 -12.21 6.59 6.06
N PRO A 56 -11.76 5.32 6.07
CA PRO A 56 -11.70 4.54 7.29
C PRO A 56 -10.56 4.93 8.23
N GLN A 57 -9.58 5.73 7.78
CA GLN A 57 -8.38 6.10 8.54
C GLN A 57 -7.62 4.87 9.07
N GLN A 58 -7.21 3.99 8.14
CA GLN A 58 -6.59 2.71 8.46
C GLN A 58 -5.42 2.41 7.53
N LEU A 59 -4.43 1.68 8.04
CA LEU A 59 -3.49 0.94 7.21
C LEU A 59 -4.03 -0.48 7.04
N GLU A 60 -4.15 -0.93 5.81
CA GLU A 60 -4.69 -2.25 5.45
C GLU A 60 -3.66 -3.06 4.66
N VAL A 61 -3.57 -4.35 4.96
CA VAL A 61 -2.93 -5.38 4.14
C VAL A 61 -4.03 -6.31 3.67
N ASN A 62 -4.13 -6.51 2.36
CA ASN A 62 -5.06 -7.49 1.79
C ASN A 62 -4.45 -8.29 0.63
N SER A 63 -4.93 -9.51 0.42
CA SER A 63 -4.63 -10.35 -0.75
C SER A 63 -5.85 -11.20 -1.05
N ASN A 64 -6.80 -10.65 -1.81
CA ASN A 64 -8.19 -11.08 -1.84
C ASN A 64 -8.81 -10.99 -0.44
N ILE A 65 -9.83 -10.14 -0.28
CA ILE A 65 -10.42 -9.80 1.03
C ILE A 65 -10.94 -11.03 1.77
N GLU A 66 -11.42 -12.05 1.05
CA GLU A 66 -11.91 -13.31 1.64
C GLU A 66 -10.79 -14.22 2.15
N ARG A 67 -9.56 -14.05 1.62
CA ARG A 67 -8.38 -14.86 2.01
C ARG A 67 -7.55 -14.15 3.08
N LEU A 68 -7.29 -12.86 2.91
CA LEU A 68 -6.47 -12.08 3.83
C LEU A 68 -6.91 -10.62 3.81
N SER A 69 -7.36 -10.12 4.95
CA SER A 69 -7.58 -8.70 5.21
C SER A 69 -7.23 -8.42 6.68
N ALA A 70 -6.19 -7.63 6.90
CA ALA A 70 -5.77 -7.18 8.22
C ALA A 70 -5.64 -5.66 8.23
N LYS A 71 -6.13 -5.03 9.28
CA LYS A 71 -6.28 -3.57 9.37
C LYS A 71 -5.83 -3.09 10.73
N VAL A 72 -5.13 -1.97 10.75
CA VAL A 72 -4.80 -1.23 11.98
C VAL A 72 -5.25 0.23 11.83
N PRO A 73 -5.75 0.87 12.90
CA PRO A 73 -6.02 2.30 12.87
C PRO A 73 -4.77 3.09 12.51
N PHE A 74 -4.89 4.02 11.56
CA PHE A 74 -3.83 4.94 11.21
C PHE A 74 -4.44 6.26 10.74
N SER A 75 -4.30 7.31 11.56
CA SER A 75 -4.82 8.62 11.20
C SER A 75 -3.84 9.35 10.30
N TRP A 76 -4.36 9.89 9.19
CA TRP A 76 -3.58 10.60 8.19
C TRP A 76 -4.43 11.64 7.48
N ASN A 77 -3.78 12.71 7.05
CA ASN A 77 -4.45 13.90 6.54
C ASN A 77 -4.30 14.04 5.02
N PRO A 78 -5.30 14.62 4.32
CA PRO A 78 -5.17 14.94 2.92
C PRO A 78 -4.10 16.03 2.71
N GLY A 79 -3.44 16.01 1.55
CA GLY A 79 -2.40 16.98 1.19
C GLY A 79 -1.09 16.86 1.98
N ILE A 80 -0.94 15.82 2.80
CA ILE A 80 0.32 15.50 3.49
C ILE A 80 0.94 14.26 2.83
N TRP A 81 2.26 14.34 2.58
CA TRP A 81 3.04 13.22 2.08
C TRP A 81 3.44 12.28 3.22
N TYR A 82 3.16 11.00 3.03
CA TYR A 82 3.58 9.92 3.91
C TYR A 82 4.52 8.98 3.15
N ARG A 83 5.54 8.46 3.82
CA ARG A 83 6.35 7.38 3.26
C ARG A 83 5.75 6.04 3.67
N LEU A 84 5.44 5.20 2.67
CA LEU A 84 4.94 3.84 2.84
C LEU A 84 6.03 2.85 2.40
N ALA A 85 6.47 1.99 3.32
CA ALA A 85 7.42 0.92 3.06
C ALA A 85 6.75 -0.44 3.30
N THR A 86 7.01 -1.39 2.42
CA THR A 86 6.42 -2.73 2.47
C THR A 86 7.47 -3.80 2.24
N ARG A 87 7.35 -4.91 2.96
CA ARG A 87 8.23 -6.08 2.86
C ARG A 87 7.42 -7.35 3.07
N VAL A 88 7.79 -8.40 2.36
CA VAL A 88 7.26 -9.75 2.57
C VAL A 88 8.43 -10.64 2.94
N ASP A 89 8.34 -11.26 4.11
CA ASP A 89 9.33 -12.21 4.60
C ASP A 89 8.78 -13.63 4.46
N VAL A 90 9.54 -14.48 3.78
CA VAL A 90 9.17 -15.86 3.46
C VAL A 90 10.03 -16.81 4.29
N ASN A 91 9.39 -17.67 5.05
CA ASN A 91 10.04 -18.71 5.83
C ASN A 91 10.26 -19.97 4.97
N HIS A 92 11.20 -20.82 5.39
CA HIS A 92 11.53 -22.07 4.66
C HIS A 92 10.36 -23.06 4.60
N ASP A 93 9.44 -23.02 5.57
CA ASP A 93 8.25 -23.87 5.64
C ASP A 93 7.08 -23.39 4.73
N GLY A 94 7.28 -22.29 4.00
CA GLY A 94 6.25 -21.68 3.14
C GLY A 94 5.28 -20.74 3.87
N SER A 95 5.43 -20.58 5.19
CA SER A 95 4.79 -19.49 5.93
C SER A 95 5.53 -18.17 5.70
N GLY A 96 4.97 -17.06 6.17
CA GLY A 96 5.64 -15.78 6.06
C GLY A 96 4.93 -14.66 6.80
N THR A 97 5.50 -13.47 6.73
CA THR A 97 4.92 -12.25 7.32
C THR A 97 4.88 -11.14 6.29
N VAL A 98 3.71 -10.53 6.11
CA VAL A 98 3.54 -9.33 5.29
C VAL A 98 3.60 -8.12 6.20
N ARG A 99 4.48 -7.17 5.88
CA ARG A 99 4.77 -6.03 6.73
C ARG A 99 4.49 -4.71 6.03
N GLY A 100 3.87 -3.79 6.75
CA GLY A 100 3.59 -2.43 6.29
C GLY A 100 4.03 -1.41 7.33
N LYS A 101 4.76 -0.38 6.88
CA LYS A 101 5.23 0.72 7.73
C LYS A 101 4.93 2.04 7.05
N VAL A 102 4.37 2.97 7.80
CA VAL A 102 3.99 4.29 7.31
C VAL A 102 4.31 5.37 8.34
N TRP A 103 4.82 6.50 7.86
CA TRP A 103 5.14 7.68 8.66
C TRP A 103 5.10 8.94 7.77
N PRO A 104 4.94 10.15 8.33
CA PRO A 104 5.09 11.39 7.56
C PRO A 104 6.45 11.40 6.85
N ARG A 105 6.50 11.80 5.58
CA ARG A 105 7.70 11.66 4.73
C ARG A 105 8.96 12.27 5.36
N ASP A 106 8.79 13.42 5.99
CA ASP A 106 9.87 14.25 6.51
C ASP A 106 10.25 13.89 7.97
N ASP A 107 9.56 12.90 8.56
CA ASP A 107 9.87 12.38 9.89
C ASP A 107 10.84 11.18 9.81
N ALA A 108 11.49 10.90 10.94
CA ALA A 108 12.34 9.73 11.08
C ALA A 108 11.55 8.42 10.88
N ARG A 109 12.16 7.47 10.17
CA ARG A 109 11.57 6.13 9.98
C ARG A 109 11.34 5.46 11.34
N PRO A 110 10.11 5.01 11.65
CA PRO A 110 9.85 4.33 12.91
C PRO A 110 10.57 2.98 12.96
N SER A 111 11.02 2.58 14.15
CA SER A 111 11.71 1.30 14.34
C SER A 111 10.76 0.12 14.11
N ARG A 112 9.56 0.18 14.69
CA ARG A 112 8.53 -0.87 14.60
C ARG A 112 7.71 -0.77 13.31
N TRP A 113 7.20 -1.92 12.85
CA TRP A 113 6.20 -1.97 11.79
C TRP A 113 4.84 -1.54 12.34
N ASN A 114 4.05 -0.83 11.52
CA ASN A 114 2.69 -0.45 11.90
C ASN A 114 1.76 -1.67 11.86
N ILE A 115 1.98 -2.56 10.88
CA ILE A 115 1.24 -3.80 10.72
C ILE A 115 2.17 -4.94 10.30
N GLU A 116 2.03 -6.08 10.96
CA GLU A 116 2.71 -7.34 10.64
C GLU A 116 1.66 -8.44 10.60
N VAL A 117 1.52 -9.10 9.45
CA VAL A 117 0.45 -10.07 9.21
C VAL A 117 1.07 -11.43 8.94
N PRO A 118 1.03 -12.38 9.89
CA PRO A 118 1.48 -13.74 9.64
C PRO A 118 0.54 -14.45 8.67
N VAL A 119 1.12 -15.21 7.74
CA VAL A 119 0.39 -15.95 6.70
C VAL A 119 0.94 -17.37 6.62
N ASN A 120 0.07 -18.38 6.75
CA ASN A 120 0.48 -19.79 6.72
C ASN A 120 0.99 -20.24 5.34
N ARG A 121 0.51 -19.62 4.27
CA ARG A 121 0.94 -19.86 2.87
C ARG A 121 1.16 -18.51 2.20
N VAL A 122 2.39 -18.03 2.25
CA VAL A 122 2.78 -16.72 1.70
C VAL A 122 2.97 -16.79 0.19
N HIS A 123 2.65 -15.71 -0.52
CA HIS A 123 3.04 -15.58 -1.92
C HIS A 123 4.55 -15.34 -2.01
N THR A 124 5.26 -16.19 -2.75
CA THR A 124 6.73 -16.17 -2.84
C THR A 124 7.26 -15.29 -3.98
N ASN A 125 6.39 -14.85 -4.90
CA ASN A 125 6.73 -13.98 -6.02
C ASN A 125 5.54 -13.10 -6.45
N GLY A 126 5.86 -12.02 -7.15
CA GLY A 126 4.93 -11.13 -7.80
C GLY A 126 5.57 -9.78 -8.06
N SER A 127 5.21 -9.13 -9.18
CA SER A 127 5.72 -7.81 -9.53
C SER A 127 5.45 -6.78 -8.41
N PRO A 128 6.39 -5.86 -8.16
CA PRO A 128 6.10 -4.62 -7.45
C PRO A 128 4.97 -3.88 -8.15
N GLY A 129 4.19 -3.11 -7.41
CA GLY A 129 3.14 -2.31 -8.02
C GLY A 129 2.63 -1.17 -7.17
N LEU A 130 1.79 -0.36 -7.79
CA LEU A 130 1.15 0.82 -7.22
C LEU A 130 -0.35 0.60 -7.20
N PHE A 131 -1.00 1.11 -6.17
CA PHE A 131 -2.43 1.03 -6.00
C PHE A 131 -3.04 2.40 -5.71
N GLY A 132 -4.14 2.70 -6.39
CA GLY A 132 -4.97 3.87 -6.11
C GLY A 132 -6.45 3.52 -6.23
N PHE A 133 -7.25 4.01 -5.29
CA PHE A 133 -8.70 3.97 -5.38
C PHE A 133 -9.29 5.32 -4.98
N THR A 134 -9.97 5.97 -5.93
CA THR A 134 -10.53 7.31 -5.78
C THR A 134 -12.07 7.25 -5.87
N PRO A 135 -12.80 7.04 -4.76
CA PRO A 135 -14.26 6.94 -4.77
C PRO A 135 -14.93 8.20 -5.36
N ASN A 136 -14.34 9.36 -5.10
CA ASN A 136 -14.72 10.63 -5.70
C ASN A 136 -13.60 11.07 -6.65
N ILE A 137 -13.88 11.12 -7.96
CA ILE A 137 -12.85 11.40 -8.98
C ILE A 137 -12.21 12.79 -8.86
N LYS A 138 -12.78 13.68 -8.03
CA LYS A 138 -12.22 15.00 -7.73
C LYS A 138 -11.00 14.94 -6.81
N PHE A 139 -10.81 13.84 -6.09
CA PHE A 139 -9.74 13.68 -5.12
C PHE A 139 -8.77 12.59 -5.59
N GLY A 140 -7.71 13.02 -6.27
CA GLY A 140 -6.68 12.14 -6.78
C GLY A 140 -5.81 11.54 -5.67
N VAL A 141 -4.98 10.58 -6.06
CA VAL A 141 -3.87 10.10 -5.23
C VAL A 141 -2.57 10.34 -5.99
N TYR A 142 -1.51 10.57 -5.24
CA TYR A 142 -0.19 10.89 -5.77
C TYR A 142 0.81 9.94 -5.15
N ILE A 143 1.77 9.51 -5.97
CA ILE A 143 2.85 8.62 -5.59
C ILE A 143 4.14 9.20 -6.19
N ASP A 144 5.18 9.27 -5.38
CA ASP A 144 6.50 9.81 -5.75
C ASP A 144 7.62 8.98 -5.10
N ASN A 145 8.86 9.16 -5.56
CA ASN A 145 10.07 8.56 -5.00
C ASN A 145 9.99 7.02 -4.84
N ILE A 146 9.41 6.35 -5.84
CA ILE A 146 9.25 4.89 -5.83
C ILE A 146 10.63 4.23 -5.87
N ARG A 147 10.85 3.29 -4.96
CA ARG A 147 12.09 2.55 -4.80
C ARG A 147 11.77 1.08 -4.57
N VAL A 148 12.35 0.22 -5.40
CA VAL A 148 12.30 -1.23 -5.28
C VAL A 148 13.72 -1.71 -5.04
N GLU A 149 13.94 -2.39 -3.92
CA GLU A 149 15.27 -2.83 -3.50
C GLU A 149 15.22 -4.32 -3.12
N PRO A 150 16.24 -5.12 -3.46
CA PRO A 150 16.36 -6.47 -2.92
C PRO A 150 16.33 -6.44 -1.40
N ASN A 151 15.69 -7.44 -0.79
CA ASN A 151 15.79 -7.63 0.65
C ASN A 151 17.19 -8.13 0.99
N GLU A 152 17.77 -7.54 2.03
CA GLU A 152 18.86 -8.14 2.81
C GLU A 152 18.40 -9.40 3.55
#